data_AF-A0A1M7AER4-F1
#
_entry.id   AF-A0A1M7AER4-F1
#
_cell.length_a   1.000
_cell.length_b   1.000
_cell.length_c   1.000
_cell.angle_alpha   90.00
_cell.angle_beta   90.00
_cell.angle_gamma   90.00
#
_symmetry.space_group_name_H-M   'P 1'
#
loop_
_entity.id
_entity.type
_entity.pdbx_description
1 polymer ?
#
loop_
_entity_poly.entity_id
_entity_poly.type
_entity_poly.pdbx_seq_one_letter_code
_entity_poly.pdbx_strand_id
1 'polypeptide(L)'
;GYVLVRCLRNPAMGPPMSDADRQEGFANRWQALKAILVPGLIALLVLGSIYGGVASVTEAAAMGVFGVLLAVVLRGEFSVKTLHESLGQTLVTCGMIIWIGIGAAALVGVYNLMGGNRFISGMITGLDVAPIVIILVMMAILLVLGMFLDWIGVAMLTLPIFVPIVEQLGYSPIWFGILFAVNMQVSFLSPPFGPAAFYLKGVAPPEVSLKDIFVSLLPFIALQLCVLFALLFWPNLAMWLV
;
A
#
# COMPACT_ATOMS: atom_id res chain seq x y z
N GLY A 1 8.93 7.28 15.25
CA GLY A 1 10.18 6.90 15.93
C GLY A 1 11.40 7.45 15.22
N TYR A 2 11.73 6.93 14.03
CA TYR A 2 12.94 7.28 13.26
C TYR A 2 13.19 8.80 13.11
N VAL A 3 12.20 9.55 12.63
CA VAL A 3 12.33 11.01 12.42
C VAL A 3 12.63 11.74 13.72
N LEU A 4 11.95 11.38 14.81
CA LEU A 4 12.17 11.98 16.13
C LEU A 4 13.61 11.73 16.61
N VAL A 5 14.09 10.49 16.52
CA VAL A 5 15.46 10.11 16.91
C VAL A 5 16.50 10.81 16.04
N ARG A 6 16.24 10.97 14.73
CA ARG A 6 17.14 11.61 13.78
C ARG A 6 17.24 13.12 13.99
N CYS A 7 16.12 13.78 14.30
CA CYS A 7 16.10 15.20 14.67
C CYS A 7 16.68 15.46 16.07
N LEU A 8 16.50 14.54 17.02
CA LEU A 8 17.16 14.62 18.33
C LEU A 8 18.68 14.45 18.24
N ARG A 9 19.16 13.60 17.33
CA ARG A 9 20.61 13.39 17.09
C ARG A 9 21.25 14.48 16.26
N ASN A 10 20.51 15.12 15.36
CA ASN A 10 20.98 16.27 14.59
C ASN A 10 19.89 17.35 14.51
N PRO A 11 19.90 18.31 15.45
CA PRO A 11 18.91 19.37 15.54
C PRO A 11 18.84 20.27 14.30
N ALA A 12 19.91 20.33 13.49
CA ALA A 12 19.93 21.11 12.25
C ALA A 12 18.98 20.55 11.17
N MET A 13 18.60 19.26 11.27
CA MET A 13 17.68 18.61 10.33
C MET A 13 16.20 18.84 10.66
N GLY A 14 15.91 19.42 11.83
CA GLY A 14 14.59 19.82 12.26
C GLY A 14 14.74 20.98 13.25
N PRO A 15 15.16 22.18 12.76
CA PRO A 15 15.40 23.30 13.64
C PRO A 15 14.14 23.61 14.46
N PRO A 16 14.28 23.93 15.75
CA PRO A 16 13.13 24.29 16.57
C PRO A 16 12.41 25.47 15.92
N MET A 17 11.08 25.39 15.84
CA MET A 17 10.24 26.51 15.35
C MET A 17 10.67 27.80 16.05
N SER A 18 10.81 28.87 15.26
CA SER A 18 11.09 30.21 15.77
C SER A 18 10.02 30.59 16.79
N ASP A 19 10.36 31.42 17.79
CA ASP A 19 9.39 31.77 18.85
C ASP A 19 8.13 32.47 18.32
N ALA A 20 8.20 33.11 17.15
CA ALA A 20 7.06 33.65 16.40
C ALA A 20 6.16 32.53 15.81
N ASP A 21 6.73 31.53 15.13
CA ASP A 21 6.00 30.37 14.59
C ASP A 21 5.39 29.50 15.71
N ARG A 22 6.04 29.49 16.87
CA ARG A 22 5.57 28.79 18.08
C ARG A 22 4.29 29.42 18.62
N GLN A 23 4.20 30.75 18.65
CA GLN A 23 3.02 31.48 19.14
C GLN A 23 1.83 31.36 18.17
N GLU A 24 2.07 31.39 16.86
CA GLU A 24 1.03 31.08 15.85
C GLU A 24 0.61 29.60 15.88
N GLY A 25 1.56 28.70 16.12
CA GLY A 25 1.36 27.26 16.13
C GLY A 25 0.45 26.74 17.25
N PHE A 26 0.22 27.49 18.33
CA PHE A 26 -0.79 27.14 19.36
C PHE A 26 -2.20 27.62 18.99
N ALA A 27 -2.34 28.78 18.34
CA ALA A 27 -3.63 29.30 17.88
C ALA A 27 -4.20 28.48 16.69
N ASN A 28 -3.33 27.97 15.82
CA ASN A 28 -3.70 27.20 14.63
C ASN A 28 -3.96 25.70 14.88
N ARG A 29 -3.70 25.16 16.09
CA ARG A 29 -3.92 23.72 16.36
C ARG A 29 -5.36 23.30 16.17
N TRP A 30 -6.29 24.16 16.53
CA TRP A 30 -7.72 23.88 16.39
C TRP A 30 -8.15 23.84 14.92
N GLN A 31 -7.58 24.71 14.07
CA GLN A 31 -7.78 24.64 12.62
C GLN A 31 -7.12 23.39 12.01
N ALA A 32 -5.91 23.04 12.42
CA ALA A 32 -5.24 21.82 11.99
C ALA A 32 -6.00 20.55 12.42
N LEU A 33 -6.49 20.51 13.66
CA LEU A 33 -7.38 19.46 14.17
C LEU A 33 -8.66 19.37 13.35
N LYS A 34 -9.33 20.50 13.08
CA LYS A 34 -10.52 20.55 12.20
C LYS A 34 -10.23 20.08 10.78
N ALA A 35 -9.06 20.37 10.24
CA ALA A 35 -8.65 19.93 8.90
C ALA A 35 -8.50 18.40 8.81
N ILE A 36 -7.98 17.77 9.87
CA ILE A 36 -7.79 16.31 9.94
C ILE A 36 -9.05 15.59 10.43
N LEU A 37 -9.92 16.27 11.20
CA LEU A 37 -11.13 15.69 11.78
C LEU A 37 -12.05 15.07 10.72
N VAL A 38 -12.28 15.77 9.60
CA VAL A 38 -13.19 15.28 8.55
C VAL A 38 -12.65 14.03 7.86
N PRO A 39 -11.41 14.00 7.31
CA PRO A 39 -10.80 12.77 6.82
C PRO A 39 -10.74 11.65 7.86
N GLY A 40 -10.43 12.00 9.13
CA GLY A 40 -10.35 11.04 10.23
C GLY A 40 -11.69 10.40 10.56
N LEU A 41 -12.79 11.17 10.57
CA LEU A 41 -14.15 10.64 10.76
C LEU A 41 -14.58 9.73 9.61
N ILE A 42 -14.25 10.11 8.37
CA ILE A 42 -14.53 9.26 7.20
C ILE A 42 -13.73 7.94 7.30
N ALA A 43 -12.45 8.01 7.65
CA ALA A 43 -11.63 6.82 7.86
C ALA A 43 -12.17 5.93 9.00
N LEU A 44 -12.60 6.53 10.11
CA LEU A 44 -13.19 5.81 11.24
C LEU A 44 -14.53 5.18 10.85
N LEU A 45 -15.34 5.86 10.04
CA LEU A 45 -16.61 5.33 9.52
C LEU A 45 -16.38 4.14 8.58
N VAL A 46 -15.40 4.20 7.69
CA VAL A 46 -15.05 3.09 6.79
C VAL A 46 -14.43 1.93 7.57
N LEU A 47 -13.36 2.16 8.32
CA LEU A 47 -12.69 1.09 9.07
C LEU A 47 -13.58 0.54 10.18
N GLY A 48 -14.31 1.39 10.89
CA GLY A 48 -15.22 0.99 11.95
C GLY A 48 -16.40 0.17 11.44
N SER A 49 -16.92 0.46 10.24
CA SER A 49 -17.99 -0.36 9.64
C SER A 49 -17.49 -1.72 9.18
N ILE A 50 -16.25 -1.81 8.68
CA ILE A 50 -15.59 -3.09 8.32
C ILE A 50 -15.31 -3.93 9.57
N TYR A 51 -14.57 -3.39 10.53
CA TYR A 51 -14.19 -4.13 11.74
C TYR A 51 -15.36 -4.40 12.68
N GLY A 52 -16.36 -3.51 12.69
CA GLY A 52 -17.61 -3.71 13.43
C GLY A 52 -18.56 -4.71 12.79
N GLY A 53 -18.25 -5.24 11.60
CA GLY A 53 -19.10 -6.19 10.89
C GLY A 53 -20.44 -5.62 10.43
N VAL A 54 -20.59 -4.29 10.44
CA VAL A 54 -21.84 -3.59 10.08
C VAL A 54 -22.02 -3.55 8.56
N ALA A 55 -20.92 -3.43 7.83
CA ALA A 55 -20.91 -3.30 6.38
C ALA A 55 -19.86 -4.23 5.76
N SER A 56 -20.18 -4.82 4.62
CA SER A 56 -19.20 -5.48 3.75
C SER A 56 -18.19 -4.48 3.18
N VAL A 57 -17.06 -4.95 2.64
CA VAL A 57 -16.02 -4.08 2.07
C VAL A 57 -16.57 -3.15 0.99
N THR A 58 -17.50 -3.63 0.17
CA THR A 58 -18.16 -2.85 -0.89
C THR A 58 -19.11 -1.80 -0.32
N GLU A 59 -19.87 -2.14 0.73
CA GLU A 59 -20.78 -1.20 1.39
C GLU A 59 -19.99 -0.14 2.16
N ALA A 60 -18.90 -0.51 2.84
CA ALA A 60 -18.00 0.41 3.51
C ALA A 60 -17.36 1.41 2.54
N ALA A 61 -17.01 0.98 1.32
CA ALA A 61 -16.55 1.88 0.28
C ALA A 61 -17.62 2.91 -0.13
N ALA A 62 -18.87 2.47 -0.31
CA ALA A 62 -20.00 3.37 -0.60
C ALA A 62 -20.23 4.39 0.53
N MET A 63 -20.12 3.94 1.78
CA MET A 63 -20.20 4.80 2.97
C MET A 63 -19.08 5.84 3.01
N GLY A 64 -17.87 5.49 2.58
CA GLY A 64 -16.76 6.42 2.40
C GLY A 64 -17.04 7.50 1.37
N VAL A 65 -17.54 7.11 0.18
CA VAL A 65 -17.94 8.06 -0.89
C VAL A 65 -19.05 8.99 -0.40
N PHE A 66 -20.06 8.44 0.29
CA PHE A 66 -21.12 9.24 0.89
C PHE A 66 -20.59 10.24 1.92
N GLY A 67 -19.67 9.81 2.79
CA GLY A 67 -19.01 10.68 3.78
C GLY A 67 -18.22 11.83 3.14
N VAL A 68 -17.47 11.54 2.07
CA VAL A 68 -16.74 12.57 1.30
C VAL A 68 -17.72 13.54 0.62
N LEU A 69 -18.78 13.02 -0.01
CA LEU A 69 -19.79 13.85 -0.69
C LEU A 69 -20.47 14.81 0.29
N LEU A 70 -20.90 14.29 1.46
CA LEU A 70 -21.48 15.10 2.53
C LEU A 70 -20.50 16.19 2.99
N ALA A 71 -19.23 15.84 3.19
CA ALA A 71 -18.20 16.80 3.61
C ALA A 71 -17.99 17.93 2.59
N VAL A 72 -17.97 17.61 1.30
CA VAL A 72 -17.82 18.60 0.22
C VAL A 72 -19.04 19.52 0.12
N VAL A 73 -20.26 18.96 0.27
CA VAL A 73 -21.51 19.74 0.28
C VAL A 73 -21.55 20.68 1.48
N LEU A 74 -21.20 20.20 2.68
CA LEU A 74 -21.16 21.01 3.90
C LEU A 74 -20.11 22.13 3.84
N ARG A 75 -19.03 21.94 3.08
CA ARG A 75 -18.01 22.97 2.83
C ARG A 75 -18.42 23.97 1.73
N GLY A 76 -19.50 23.71 1.00
CA GLY A 76 -19.93 24.54 -0.13
C GLY A 76 -19.02 24.42 -1.36
N GLU A 77 -18.15 23.42 -1.40
CA GLU A 77 -17.18 23.17 -2.47
C GLU A 77 -17.73 22.23 -3.56
N PHE A 78 -19.02 21.88 -3.47
CA PHE A 78 -19.64 20.94 -4.40
C PHE A 78 -19.77 21.52 -5.81
N SER A 79 -19.23 20.79 -6.79
CA SER A 79 -19.34 21.11 -8.19
C SER A 79 -19.65 19.86 -9.01
N VAL A 80 -20.68 19.92 -9.85
CA VAL A 80 -21.06 18.84 -10.77
C VAL A 80 -19.89 18.50 -11.72
N LYS A 81 -19.08 19.50 -12.09
CA LYS A 81 -17.87 19.30 -12.88
C LYS A 81 -16.86 18.42 -12.14
N THR A 82 -16.56 18.73 -10.88
CA THR A 82 -15.63 17.95 -10.05
C THR A 82 -16.15 16.52 -9.81
N LEU A 83 -17.46 16.36 -9.64
CA LEU A 83 -18.07 15.03 -9.53
C LEU A 83 -17.87 14.22 -10.83
N HIS A 84 -18.16 14.82 -11.99
CA HIS A 84 -17.98 14.14 -13.28
C HIS A 84 -16.51 13.81 -13.55
N GLU A 85 -15.58 14.71 -13.26
CA GLU A 85 -14.13 14.47 -13.40
C GLU A 85 -13.67 13.32 -12.50
N SER A 86 -14.13 13.29 -11.25
CA SER A 86 -13.80 12.23 -10.28
C SER A 86 -14.34 10.86 -10.71
N LEU A 87 -15.58 10.81 -11.21
CA LEU A 87 -16.17 9.60 -11.76
C LEU A 87 -15.42 9.12 -13.02
N GLY A 88 -15.05 10.05 -13.91
CA GLY A 88 -14.25 9.74 -15.10
C GLY A 88 -12.90 9.11 -14.73
N GLN A 89 -12.18 9.70 -13.77
CA GLN A 89 -10.92 9.15 -13.28
C GLN A 89 -11.11 7.76 -12.67
N THR A 90 -12.17 7.58 -11.88
CA THR A 90 -12.51 6.28 -11.27
C THR A 90 -12.77 5.22 -12.34
N LEU A 91 -13.54 5.55 -13.38
CA LEU A 91 -13.83 4.64 -14.48
C LEU A 91 -12.58 4.24 -15.26
N VAL A 92 -11.66 5.17 -15.51
CA VAL A 92 -10.38 4.86 -16.17
C VAL A 92 -9.56 3.91 -15.31
N THR A 93 -9.44 4.17 -14.00
CA THR A 93 -8.72 3.28 -13.07
C THR A 93 -9.36 1.90 -13.01
N CYS A 94 -10.68 1.80 -12.84
CA CYS A 94 -11.41 0.52 -12.85
C CYS A 94 -11.25 -0.22 -14.19
N GLY A 95 -11.29 0.50 -15.32
CA GLY A 95 -11.08 -0.06 -16.64
C GLY A 95 -9.70 -0.67 -16.81
N MET A 96 -8.64 0.02 -16.35
CA MET A 96 -7.28 -0.54 -16.34
C MET A 96 -7.20 -1.82 -15.51
N ILE A 97 -7.83 -1.83 -14.33
CA ILE A 97 -7.87 -3.02 -13.44
C ILE A 97 -8.56 -4.20 -14.13
N ILE A 98 -9.71 -3.97 -14.77
CA ILE A 98 -10.45 -5.03 -15.48
C ILE A 98 -9.59 -5.63 -16.60
N TRP A 99 -8.90 -4.80 -17.39
CA TRP A 99 -8.02 -5.28 -18.46
C TRP A 99 -6.85 -6.11 -17.93
N ILE A 100 -6.24 -5.69 -16.82
CA ILE A 100 -5.19 -6.48 -16.17
C ILE A 100 -5.76 -7.81 -15.67
N GLY A 101 -6.95 -7.80 -15.07
CA GLY A 101 -7.64 -9.01 -14.63
C GLY A 101 -7.93 -10.00 -15.76
N ILE A 102 -8.35 -9.52 -16.93
CA ILE A 102 -8.56 -10.35 -18.12
C ILE A 102 -7.23 -10.99 -18.57
N GLY A 103 -6.16 -10.21 -18.67
CA GLY A 103 -4.83 -10.71 -19.04
C GLY A 103 -4.29 -11.74 -18.05
N ALA A 104 -4.44 -11.47 -16.75
CA ALA A 104 -4.05 -12.39 -15.69
C ALA A 104 -4.87 -13.69 -15.74
N ALA A 105 -6.19 -13.62 -15.89
CA ALA A 105 -7.05 -14.80 -16.00
C ALA A 105 -6.68 -15.67 -17.22
N ALA A 106 -6.39 -15.04 -18.37
CA ALA A 106 -5.94 -15.74 -19.56
C ALA A 106 -4.57 -16.42 -19.33
N LEU A 107 -3.61 -15.71 -18.73
CA LEU A 107 -2.29 -16.25 -18.40
C LEU A 107 -2.40 -17.45 -17.44
N VAL A 108 -3.17 -17.31 -16.36
CA VAL A 108 -3.38 -18.36 -15.37
C VAL A 108 -4.10 -19.56 -15.99
N GLY A 109 -5.07 -19.31 -16.87
CA GLY A 109 -5.73 -20.36 -17.64
C GLY A 109 -4.74 -21.16 -18.48
N VAL A 110 -3.91 -20.49 -19.29
CA VAL A 110 -2.88 -21.14 -20.11
C VAL A 110 -1.85 -21.87 -19.26
N TYR A 111 -1.36 -21.22 -18.21
CA TYR A 111 -0.40 -21.80 -17.26
C TYR A 111 -0.93 -23.10 -16.64
N ASN A 112 -2.18 -23.10 -16.17
CA ASN A 112 -2.81 -24.29 -15.61
C ASN A 112 -3.00 -25.40 -16.65
N LEU A 113 -3.43 -25.04 -17.87
CA LEU A 113 -3.59 -26.00 -18.97
C LEU A 113 -2.27 -26.64 -19.40
N MET A 114 -1.17 -25.88 -19.39
CA MET A 114 0.18 -26.39 -19.65
C MET A 114 0.74 -27.25 -18.50
N GLY A 115 -0.01 -27.43 -17.41
CA GLY A 115 0.44 -28.19 -16.25
C GLY A 115 1.44 -27.42 -15.39
N GLY A 116 1.43 -26.08 -15.43
CA GLY A 116 2.31 -25.22 -14.66
C GLY A 116 2.32 -25.54 -13.17
N ASN A 117 1.15 -25.83 -12.58
CA ASN A 117 1.08 -26.32 -11.20
C ASN A 117 1.92 -27.58 -10.98
N ARG A 118 1.84 -28.58 -11.86
CA ARG A 118 2.64 -29.81 -11.76
C ARG A 118 4.13 -29.54 -11.97
N PHE A 119 4.47 -28.63 -12.88
CA PHE A 119 5.84 -28.22 -13.14
C PHE A 119 6.48 -27.60 -11.89
N ILE A 120 5.79 -26.68 -11.23
CA ILE A 120 6.28 -26.08 -9.99
C ILE A 120 6.31 -27.11 -8.85
N SER A 121 5.27 -27.92 -8.66
CA SER A 121 5.32 -29.00 -7.64
C SER A 121 6.52 -29.93 -7.86
N GLY A 122 6.81 -30.29 -9.12
CA GLY A 122 7.98 -31.09 -9.51
C GLY A 122 9.31 -30.40 -9.26
N MET A 123 9.42 -29.10 -9.55
CA MET A 123 10.61 -28.31 -9.22
C MET A 123 10.84 -28.21 -7.71
N ILE A 124 9.78 -27.97 -6.94
CA ILE A 124 9.86 -27.85 -5.48
C ILE A 124 10.25 -29.18 -4.83
N THR A 125 9.68 -30.30 -5.30
CA THR A 125 10.01 -31.64 -4.78
C THR A 125 11.36 -32.14 -5.26
N GLY A 126 11.86 -31.66 -6.40
CA GLY A 126 13.17 -32.02 -6.95
C GLY A 126 14.33 -31.14 -6.45
N LEU A 127 14.03 -29.98 -5.89
CA LEU A 127 15.00 -29.08 -5.27
C LEU A 127 15.05 -29.39 -3.77
N ASP A 128 16.19 -29.89 -3.27
CA ASP A 128 16.44 -30.08 -1.84
C ASP A 128 16.74 -28.74 -1.15
N VAL A 129 15.80 -27.80 -1.30
CA VAL A 129 15.94 -26.40 -0.89
C VAL A 129 14.85 -26.09 0.12
N ALA A 130 15.22 -25.41 1.21
CA ALA A 130 14.27 -25.07 2.25
C ALA A 130 13.10 -24.24 1.68
N PRO A 131 11.83 -24.55 2.01
CA PRO A 131 10.65 -23.81 1.54
C PRO A 131 10.71 -22.29 1.69
N ILE A 132 11.43 -21.82 2.71
CA ILE A 132 11.65 -20.39 2.96
C ILE A 132 12.43 -19.69 1.84
N VAL A 133 13.32 -20.41 1.14
CA VAL A 133 14.09 -19.86 0.01
C VAL A 133 13.17 -19.62 -1.19
N ILE A 134 12.22 -20.53 -1.44
CA ILE A 134 11.20 -20.35 -2.49
C ILE A 134 10.38 -19.10 -2.19
N ILE A 135 9.95 -18.92 -0.93
CA ILE A 135 9.21 -17.74 -0.50
C ILE A 135 10.05 -16.46 -0.65
N LEU A 136 11.34 -16.49 -0.32
CA LEU A 136 12.25 -15.35 -0.54
C LEU A 136 12.37 -14.98 -2.02
N VAL A 137 12.46 -15.96 -2.91
CA VAL A 137 12.48 -15.73 -4.37
C VAL A 137 11.16 -15.12 -4.83
N MET A 138 10.02 -15.62 -4.34
CA MET A 138 8.71 -15.02 -4.62
C MET A 138 8.62 -13.57 -4.14
N MET A 139 9.12 -13.26 -2.93
CA MET A 139 9.18 -11.90 -2.42
C MET A 139 10.06 -10.98 -3.28
N ALA A 140 11.19 -11.47 -3.75
CA ALA A 140 12.06 -10.72 -4.67
C ALA A 140 11.36 -10.44 -6.01
N ILE A 141 10.66 -11.43 -6.57
CA ILE A 141 9.86 -11.25 -7.79
C ILE A 141 8.78 -10.20 -7.57
N LEU A 142 8.04 -10.27 -6.46
CA LEU A 142 7.01 -9.30 -6.11
C LEU A 142 7.57 -7.88 -5.96
N LEU A 143 8.75 -7.74 -5.34
CA LEU A 143 9.40 -6.44 -5.18
C LEU A 143 9.75 -5.86 -6.55
N VAL A 144 10.36 -6.67 -7.42
CA VAL A 144 10.73 -6.26 -8.78
C VAL A 144 9.50 -5.92 -9.61
N LEU A 145 8.44 -6.73 -9.58
CA LEU A 145 7.20 -6.45 -10.30
C LEU A 145 6.51 -5.19 -9.79
N GLY A 146 6.46 -4.99 -8.47
CA GLY A 146 5.86 -3.81 -7.85
C GLY A 146 6.60 -2.51 -8.16
N MET A 147 7.86 -2.57 -8.59
CA MET A 147 8.59 -1.40 -9.11
C MET A 147 8.05 -0.90 -10.46
N PHE A 148 7.28 -1.71 -11.21
CA PHE A 148 6.78 -1.37 -12.54
C PHE A 148 5.26 -1.39 -12.66
N LEU A 149 4.60 -2.21 -11.86
CA LEU A 149 3.15 -2.45 -11.91
C LEU A 149 2.47 -1.95 -10.63
N ASP A 150 1.23 -1.49 -10.77
CA ASP A 150 0.39 -1.20 -9.61
C ASP A 150 0.10 -2.46 -8.77
N TRP A 151 -0.11 -2.28 -7.47
CA TRP A 151 -0.31 -3.39 -6.53
C TRP A 151 -1.49 -4.28 -6.91
N ILE A 152 -2.54 -3.72 -7.52
CA ILE A 152 -3.70 -4.49 -7.99
C ILE A 152 -3.27 -5.40 -9.13
N GLY A 153 -2.48 -4.87 -10.07
CA GLY A 153 -1.99 -5.64 -11.21
C GLY A 153 -1.03 -6.76 -10.78
N VAL A 154 -0.13 -6.48 -9.84
CA VAL A 154 0.74 -7.51 -9.26
C VAL A 154 -0.09 -8.57 -8.55
N ALA A 155 -1.09 -8.18 -7.75
CA ALA A 155 -1.96 -9.11 -7.03
C ALA A 155 -2.69 -10.06 -7.99
N MET A 156 -3.33 -9.50 -9.03
CA MET A 156 -4.09 -10.29 -10.01
C MET A 156 -3.20 -11.26 -10.80
N LEU A 157 -1.96 -10.86 -11.12
CA LEU A 157 -1.03 -11.71 -11.87
C LEU A 157 -0.40 -12.80 -11.01
N THR A 158 0.03 -12.46 -9.80
CA THR A 158 0.90 -13.33 -8.98
C THR A 158 0.14 -14.19 -8.00
N LEU A 159 -0.91 -13.68 -7.33
CA LEU A 159 -1.62 -14.44 -6.28
C LEU A 159 -2.24 -15.75 -6.79
N PRO A 160 -2.87 -15.83 -7.98
CA PRO A 160 -3.42 -17.09 -8.47
C PRO A 160 -2.37 -18.19 -8.67
N ILE A 161 -1.11 -17.80 -8.88
CA ILE A 161 0.02 -18.71 -9.08
C ILE A 161 0.70 -19.00 -7.73
N PHE A 162 0.90 -17.96 -6.92
CA PHE A 162 1.70 -18.00 -5.70
C PHE A 162 0.96 -18.61 -4.51
N VAL A 163 -0.34 -18.36 -4.36
CA VAL A 163 -1.13 -18.91 -3.26
C VAL A 163 -1.15 -20.44 -3.27
N PRO A 164 -1.45 -21.12 -4.41
CA PRO A 164 -1.41 -22.59 -4.46
C PRO A 164 -0.02 -23.18 -4.13
N ILE A 165 1.05 -22.46 -4.44
CA ILE A 165 2.43 -22.88 -4.13
C ILE A 165 2.67 -22.80 -2.62
N VAL A 166 2.28 -21.69 -1.99
CA VAL A 166 2.42 -21.47 -0.54
C VAL A 166 1.66 -22.53 0.25
N GLU A 167 0.43 -22.87 -0.18
CA GLU A 167 -0.36 -23.93 0.44
C GLU A 167 0.30 -25.30 0.31
N GLN A 168 0.86 -25.63 -0.86
CA GLN A 168 1.60 -26.88 -1.06
C GLN A 168 2.87 -26.98 -0.20
N LEU A 169 3.52 -25.85 0.06
CA LEU A 169 4.66 -25.76 0.98
C LEU A 169 4.26 -25.85 2.46
N GLY A 170 2.96 -25.90 2.76
CA GLY A 170 2.42 -26.00 4.13
C GLY A 170 2.31 -24.66 4.86
N TYR A 171 2.40 -23.53 4.16
CA TYR A 171 2.27 -22.19 4.76
C TYR A 171 0.85 -21.64 4.61
N SER A 172 0.46 -20.76 5.53
CA SER A 172 -0.84 -20.09 5.49
C SER A 172 -0.91 -19.03 4.38
N PRO A 173 -1.95 -19.04 3.54
CA PRO A 173 -2.23 -17.97 2.57
C PRO A 173 -2.37 -16.60 3.24
N ILE A 174 -2.89 -16.55 4.47
CA ILE A 174 -3.08 -15.30 5.21
C ILE A 174 -1.71 -14.69 5.55
N TRP A 175 -0.79 -15.51 6.06
CA TRP A 175 0.58 -15.07 6.35
C TRP A 175 1.28 -14.56 5.08
N PHE A 176 1.15 -15.29 3.96
CA PHE A 176 1.68 -14.83 2.69
C PHE A 176 1.02 -13.55 2.18
N GLY A 177 -0.30 -13.39 2.40
CA GLY A 177 -1.03 -12.17 2.10
C GLY A 177 -0.52 -10.96 2.88
N ILE A 178 -0.13 -11.15 4.15
CA ILE A 178 0.51 -10.10 4.95
C ILE A 178 1.89 -9.74 4.40
N LEU A 179 2.70 -10.74 4.06
CA LEU A 179 4.00 -10.51 3.41
C LEU A 179 3.85 -9.77 2.09
N PHE A 180 2.90 -10.18 1.26
CA PHE A 180 2.53 -9.51 0.01
C PHE A 180 2.15 -8.05 0.27
N ALA A 181 1.27 -7.79 1.24
CA ALA A 181 0.83 -6.43 1.56
C ALA A 181 1.99 -5.52 1.98
N VAL A 182 2.87 -6.00 2.86
CA VAL A 182 4.07 -5.24 3.29
C VAL A 182 5.02 -5.03 2.12
N ASN A 183 5.21 -6.04 1.27
CA ASN A 183 6.07 -5.92 0.10
C ASN A 183 5.52 -4.91 -0.93
N MET A 184 4.20 -4.88 -1.15
CA MET A 184 3.57 -3.88 -2.02
C MET A 184 3.71 -2.46 -1.46
N GLN A 185 3.70 -2.28 -0.12
CA GLN A 185 4.00 -0.97 0.48
C GLN A 185 5.44 -0.52 0.20
N VAL A 186 6.41 -1.44 0.23
CA VAL A 186 7.81 -1.15 -0.13
C VAL A 186 7.90 -0.71 -1.59
N SER A 187 7.24 -1.45 -2.49
CA SER A 187 7.19 -1.12 -3.92
C SER A 187 6.59 0.26 -4.16
N PHE A 188 5.56 0.67 -3.41
CA PHE A 188 4.92 1.98 -3.55
C PHE A 188 5.84 3.17 -3.21
N LEU A 189 6.93 2.93 -2.46
CA LEU A 189 7.95 3.92 -2.12
C LEU A 189 9.22 3.81 -2.97
N SER A 190 9.42 2.69 -3.65
CA SER A 190 10.69 2.37 -4.32
C SER A 190 10.78 2.97 -5.72
N PRO A 191 11.95 3.48 -6.16
CA PRO A 191 12.18 3.82 -7.57
C PRO A 191 12.08 2.58 -8.46
N PRO A 192 11.69 2.67 -9.75
CA PRO A 192 11.47 3.84 -10.59
C PRO A 192 10.02 4.38 -10.60
N PHE A 193 9.03 3.57 -10.20
CA PHE A 193 7.64 4.00 -10.02
C PHE A 193 7.28 3.97 -8.53
N GLY A 194 7.41 5.11 -7.86
CA GLY A 194 6.89 5.32 -6.51
C GLY A 194 5.77 6.36 -6.55
N PRO A 195 4.49 5.96 -6.73
CA PRO A 195 3.39 6.91 -6.89
C PRO A 195 3.33 7.91 -5.73
N ALA A 196 3.61 7.45 -4.50
CA ALA A 196 3.70 8.33 -3.32
C ALA A 196 4.74 9.45 -3.47
N ALA A 197 5.91 9.15 -4.04
CA ALA A 197 6.95 10.15 -4.29
C ALA A 197 6.51 11.19 -5.33
N PHE A 198 5.79 10.75 -6.38
CA PHE A 198 5.24 11.64 -7.39
C PHE A 198 4.08 12.50 -6.86
N TYR A 199 3.20 11.93 -6.04
CA TYR A 199 2.14 12.69 -5.35
C TYR A 199 2.74 13.76 -4.44
N LEU A 200 3.77 13.41 -3.66
CA LEU A 200 4.45 14.38 -2.82
C LEU A 200 5.13 15.47 -3.65
N LYS A 201 5.75 15.12 -4.78
CA LYS A 201 6.33 16.13 -5.67
C LYS A 201 5.29 17.09 -6.26
N GLY A 202 4.04 16.63 -6.46
CA GLY A 202 2.94 17.47 -6.95
C GLY A 202 2.52 18.59 -6.01
N VAL A 203 2.77 18.44 -4.69
CA VAL A 203 2.46 19.46 -3.67
C VAL A 203 3.71 20.08 -3.03
N ALA A 204 4.89 19.51 -3.28
CA ALA A 204 6.14 19.98 -2.72
C ALA A 204 6.61 21.28 -3.41
N PRO A 205 7.28 22.17 -2.65
CA PRO A 205 7.91 23.36 -3.22
C PRO A 205 8.86 23.03 -4.39
N PRO A 206 9.02 23.95 -5.37
CA PRO A 206 9.85 23.70 -6.55
C PRO A 206 11.31 23.40 -6.20
N GLU A 207 11.81 23.87 -5.05
CA GLU A 207 13.16 23.65 -4.56
C GLU A 207 13.45 22.19 -4.18
N VAL A 208 12.41 21.40 -3.88
CA VAL A 208 12.56 19.99 -3.48
C VAL A 208 12.60 19.12 -4.73
N SER A 209 13.75 18.55 -5.07
CA SER A 209 13.85 17.67 -6.24
C SER A 209 13.23 16.31 -5.98
N LEU A 210 12.82 15.59 -7.05
CA LEU A 210 12.34 14.22 -6.93
C LEU A 210 13.41 13.28 -6.33
N LYS A 211 14.68 13.57 -6.60
CA LYS A 211 15.82 12.87 -6.00
C LYS A 211 15.83 13.04 -4.47
N ASP A 212 15.57 14.25 -3.97
CA ASP A 212 15.53 14.51 -2.53
C ASP A 212 14.42 13.72 -1.84
N ILE A 213 13.26 13.59 -2.51
CA ILE A 213 12.14 12.79 -2.04
C ILE A 213 12.54 11.31 -1.96
N PHE A 214 13.09 10.73 -3.03
CA PHE A 214 13.48 9.31 -3.03
C PHE A 214 14.59 9.01 -2.02
N VAL A 215 15.61 9.87 -1.90
CA VAL A 215 16.67 9.71 -0.90
C VAL A 215 16.09 9.77 0.52
N SER A 216 15.07 10.61 0.73
CA SER A 216 14.38 10.70 2.02
C SER A 216 13.48 9.48 2.31
N LEU A 217 13.03 8.76 1.29
CA LEU A 217 12.23 7.54 1.42
C LEU A 217 13.08 6.29 1.69
N LEU A 218 14.35 6.25 1.29
CA LEU A 218 15.26 5.13 1.55
C LEU A 218 15.26 4.60 3.00
N PRO A 219 15.34 5.44 4.06
CA PRO A 219 15.29 4.92 5.42
C PRO A 219 13.94 4.28 5.77
N PHE A 220 12.84 4.73 5.17
CA PHE A 220 11.52 4.12 5.36
C PHE A 220 11.42 2.78 4.64
N ILE A 221 11.96 2.68 3.43
CA ILE A 221 12.09 1.42 2.70
C ILE A 221 12.92 0.42 3.51
N ALA A 222 14.05 0.84 4.08
CA ALA A 222 14.89 -0.01 4.92
C ALA A 222 14.13 -0.51 6.15
N LEU A 223 13.36 0.36 6.82
CA LEU A 223 12.52 -0.04 7.96
C LEU A 223 11.42 -1.03 7.55
N GLN A 224 10.77 -0.83 6.41
CA GLN A 224 9.76 -1.76 5.90
C GLN A 224 10.37 -3.11 5.53
N LEU A 225 11.56 -3.13 4.94
CA LEU A 225 12.29 -4.37 4.69
C LEU A 225 12.65 -5.08 6.00
N CYS A 226 13.08 -4.35 7.04
CA CYS A 226 13.29 -4.94 8.36
C CYS A 226 12.01 -5.57 8.92
N VAL A 227 10.86 -4.90 8.77
CA VAL A 227 9.56 -5.46 9.17
C VAL A 227 9.22 -6.70 8.33
N LEU A 228 9.44 -6.67 7.02
CA LEU A 228 9.21 -7.80 6.13
C LEU A 228 10.04 -9.02 6.55
N PHE A 229 11.33 -8.84 6.80
CA PHE A 229 12.19 -9.91 7.31
C PHE A 229 11.76 -10.40 8.70
N ALA A 230 11.35 -9.50 9.58
CA ALA A 230 10.82 -9.89 10.90
C ALA A 230 9.56 -10.77 10.77
N LEU A 231 8.63 -10.42 9.88
CA LEU A 231 7.41 -11.20 9.63
C LEU A 231 7.70 -12.55 8.95
N LEU A 232 8.78 -12.61 8.16
CA LEU A 232 9.25 -13.82 7.48
C LEU A 232 9.85 -14.82 8.47
N PHE A 233 10.68 -14.36 9.42
CA PHE A 233 11.31 -15.23 10.43
C PHE A 233 10.43 -15.47 11.66
N TRP A 234 9.51 -14.55 11.98
CA TRP A 234 8.56 -14.68 13.08
C TRP A 234 7.10 -14.54 12.58
N PRO A 235 6.53 -15.58 11.95
CA PRO A 235 5.15 -15.58 11.45
C PRO A 235 4.10 -15.23 12.50
N ASN A 236 4.35 -15.57 13.77
CA ASN A 236 3.46 -15.28 14.89
C ASN A 236 3.23 -13.78 15.11
N LEU A 237 4.17 -12.90 14.71
CA LEU A 237 3.94 -11.45 14.75
C LEU A 237 2.82 -11.01 13.80
N ALA A 238 2.72 -11.67 12.66
CA ALA A 238 1.71 -11.40 11.64
C ALA A 238 0.35 -12.02 12.02
N MET A 239 0.39 -13.21 12.60
CA MET A 239 -0.79 -14.05 12.85
C MET A 239 -1.39 -13.85 14.26
N TRP A 240 -0.81 -13.03 15.13
CA TRP A 240 -1.27 -12.91 16.53
C TRP A 240 -2.74 -12.48 16.70
N LEU A 241 -3.29 -11.73 15.73
CA LEU A 241 -4.67 -11.25 15.78
C LEU A 241 -5.69 -12.20 15.11
N VAL A 242 -5.21 -13.30 14.51
CA VAL A 242 -6.00 -14.28 13.74
C VAL A 242 -6.07 -15.58 14.52
#